data_AF-A0A3N5BGQ0-F1
#
_entry.id   AF-A0A3N5BGQ0-F1
#
_cell.length_a   1.000
_cell.length_b   1.000
_cell.length_c   1.000
_cell.angle_alpha   90.00
_cell.angle_beta   90.00
_cell.angle_gamma   90.00
#
_symmetry.space_group_name_H-M   'P 1'
#
loop_
_entity.id
_entity.type
_entity.pdbx_description
1 polymer ?
#
loop_
_entity_poly.entity_id
_entity_poly.type
_entity_poly.pdbx_seq_one_letter_code
_entity_poly.pdbx_strand_id
1 'polypeptide(L)' 'MHAQFESIHPYLDGNGRLGRILIVLNMIAESAIDSPIFFVSEELERERIRYYNLLNSVRSENPDWFKM' A
#
# COMPACT_ATOMS: atom_id res chain seq x y z
N MET A 1 -5.61 -2.38 -4.65
CA MET A 1 -6.39 -2.03 -3.44
C MET A 1 -5.70 -0.96 -2.58
N HIS A 2 -4.51 -1.21 -2.01
CA HIS A 2 -3.81 -0.25 -1.13
C HIS A 2 -3.66 1.17 -1.70
N ALA A 3 -3.17 1.31 -2.93
CA ALA A 3 -2.98 2.62 -3.55
C ALA A 3 -4.29 3.44 -3.69
N GLN A 4 -5.42 2.77 -3.92
CA GLN A 4 -6.73 3.40 -3.97
C GLN A 4 -7.18 3.84 -2.57
N PHE A 5 -7.00 3.00 -1.55
CA PHE A 5 -7.30 3.34 -0.17
C PHE A 5 -6.51 4.59 0.29
N GLU A 6 -5.20 4.62 0.03
CA GLU A 6 -4.34 5.77 0.32
C GLU A 6 -4.78 7.04 -0.42
N SER A 7 -5.35 6.90 -1.63
CA SER A 7 -5.82 8.04 -2.44
C SER A 7 -7.18 8.56 -1.99
N ILE A 8 -8.09 7.69 -1.54
CA ILE A 8 -9.38 8.07 -0.96
C ILE A 8 -9.20 8.77 0.38
N HIS A 9 -8.21 8.32 1.18
CA HIS A 9 -7.88 8.88 2.49
C HIS A 9 -9.11 9.08 3.40
N PRO A 10 -9.89 8.02 3.69
CA PRO A 10 -11.24 8.14 4.25
C PRO A 10 -11.30 8.57 5.73
N TYR A 11 -10.19 8.51 6.48
CA TYR A 11 -10.15 8.85 7.91
C TYR A 11 -9.40 10.15 8.18
N LEU A 12 -9.60 10.75 9.37
CA LEU A 12 -8.90 11.98 9.77
C LEU A 12 -7.41 11.76 10.09
N ASP A 13 -7.07 10.60 10.66
CA ASP A 13 -5.69 10.15 10.89
C ASP A 13 -5.61 8.62 10.71
N GLY A 14 -4.39 8.10 10.54
CA GLY A 14 -4.12 6.68 10.60
C GLY A 14 -4.31 5.94 9.27
N ASN A 15 -4.67 6.64 8.19
CA ASN A 15 -4.81 6.06 6.86
C ASN A 15 -3.56 5.27 6.45
N GLY A 16 -2.36 5.84 6.62
CA GLY A 16 -1.12 5.14 6.30
C GLY A 16 -0.91 3.83 7.07
N ARG A 17 -1.28 3.79 8.37
CA ARG A 17 -1.15 2.57 9.19
C ARG A 17 -2.17 1.52 8.74
N LEU A 18 -3.42 1.93 8.52
CA LEU A 18 -4.49 1.04 8.09
C LEU A 18 -4.26 0.51 6.68
N GLY A 19 -3.82 1.35 5.74
CA GLY A 19 -3.46 0.94 4.39
C GLY A 19 -2.39 -0.15 4.39
N ARG A 20 -1.33 0.03 5.18
CA ARG A 20 -0.28 -1.00 5.30
C ARG A 20 -0.76 -2.31 5.92
N ILE A 21 -1.68 -2.26 6.89
CA ILE A 21 -2.31 -3.47 7.43
C ILE A 21 -3.18 -4.15 6.36
N LEU A 22 -3.90 -3.37 5.55
CA LEU A 22 -4.74 -3.90 4.47
C LEU A 22 -3.93 -4.67 3.43
N ILE A 23 -2.67 -4.31 3.15
CA ILE A 23 -1.78 -5.10 2.28
C ILE A 23 -1.66 -6.53 2.81
N VAL A 24 -1.34 -6.70 4.09
CA VAL A 24 -1.15 -8.02 4.71
C VAL A 24 -2.46 -8.79 4.76
N LEU A 25 -3.55 -8.14 5.16
CA LEU A 25 -4.87 -8.77 5.21
C LEU A 25 -5.33 -9.23 3.82
N ASN A 26 -5.03 -8.47 2.78
CA ASN A 26 -5.35 -8.85 1.41
C ASN A 26 -4.59 -10.10 0.98
N MET A 27 -3.29 -10.18 1.29
CA MET A 27 -2.48 -11.35 0.97
C MET A 27 -2.98 -12.61 1.69
N ILE A 28 -3.42 -12.49 2.94
CA ILE A 28 -4.03 -13.60 3.67
C ILE A 28 -5.37 -14.00 3.02
N ALA A 29 -6.22 -13.02 2.69
CA ALA A 29 -7.50 -13.25 2.04
C ALA A 29 -7.36 -13.91 0.66
N GLU A 30 -6.30 -13.57 -0.08
CA GLU A 30 -5.94 -14.16 -1.37
C GLU A 30 -5.16 -15.48 -1.24
N SER A 31 -4.93 -15.97 -0.02
CA SER A 31 -4.13 -17.18 0.26
C SER A 31 -2.70 -17.13 -0.30
N ALA A 32 -2.15 -15.93 -0.47
CA ALA A 32 -0.75 -15.72 -0.85
C ALA A 32 0.21 -15.96 0.33
N ILE A 33 -0.27 -15.74 1.56
CA ILE A 33 0.43 -16.06 2.81
C ILE A 33 -0.56 -16.63 3.83
N ASP A 34 -0.11 -17.54 4.70
CA ASP A 34 -0.97 -18.16 5.72
C ASP A 34 -1.00 -17.39 7.06
N SER A 35 -0.06 -16.47 7.26
CA SER A 35 0.04 -15.66 8.47
C SER A 35 0.81 -14.35 8.20
N PRO A 36 0.70 -13.32 9.05
CA PRO A 36 1.41 -12.05 8.88
C PRO A 36 2.90 -12.21 9.20
N ILE A 37 3.65 -12.76 8.25
CA ILE A 37 5.06 -13.17 8.42
C ILE A 37 6.09 -12.07 8.14
N PHE A 38 5.69 -10.88 7.66
CA PHE A 38 6.64 -9.85 7.25
C PHE A 38 6.23 -8.43 7.63
N PHE A 39 7.23 -7.59 7.94
CA PHE A 39 7.05 -6.21 8.38
C PHE A 39 6.94 -5.25 7.17
N VAL A 40 5.78 -5.24 6.51
CA VAL A 40 5.48 -4.33 5.38
C VAL A 40 5.92 -2.89 5.67
N SER A 41 5.65 -2.39 6.88
CA SER A 41 5.95 -1.01 7.24
C SER A 41 7.45 -0.71 7.24
N GLU A 42 8.29 -1.67 7.63
CA GLU A 42 9.73 -1.49 7.67
C GLU A 42 10.30 -1.38 6.25
N GLU A 43 9.88 -2.27 5.36
CA GLU A 43 10.34 -2.28 3.96
C GLU A 43 9.86 -1.05 3.19
N LEU A 44 8.61 -0.63 3.40
CA LEU A 44 8.11 0.61 2.79
C LEU A 44 8.82 1.86 3.32
N GLU A 45 9.23 1.88 4.58
CA GLU A 45 10.01 3.00 5.13
C GLU A 45 11.46 2.99 4.64
N ARG A 46 12.08 1.81 4.50
CA ARG A 46 13.42 1.64 3.91
C ARG A 46 13.47 2.22 2.49
N GLU A 47 12.42 2.02 1.71
CA GLU A 47 12.29 2.47 0.32
C GLU A 47 11.32 3.66 0.16
N ARG A 48 11.16 4.49 1.21
CA ARG A 48 10.10 5.51 1.31
C ARG A 48 9.94 6.39 0.07
N ILE A 49 11.04 6.88 -0.49
CA ILE A 49 11.03 7.75 -1.67
C ILE A 49 10.42 7.02 -2.86
N ARG A 50 10.89 5.79 -3.11
CA ARG A 50 10.39 4.95 -4.21
C ARG A 50 8.92 4.62 -4.02
N TYR A 51 8.52 4.25 -2.81
CA TYR A 51 7.13 3.95 -2.48
C TYR A 51 6.19 5.12 -2.78
N TYR A 52 6.51 6.33 -2.30
CA TYR A 52 5.68 7.51 -2.59
C TYR A 52 5.69 7.90 -4.07
N ASN A 53 6.81 7.72 -4.77
CA ASN A 53 6.87 7.96 -6.22
C ASN A 53 5.93 7.02 -6.99
N LEU A 54 5.89 5.73 -6.63
CA LEU A 54 4.97 4.74 -7.21
C LEU A 54 3.51 5.04 -6.87
N LEU A 55 3.21 5.44 -5.62
CA LEU A 55 1.86 5.89 -5.27
C LEU A 55 1.41 7.10 -6.08
N ASN A 56 2.32 8.04 -6.35
CA ASN A 56 1.99 9.23 -7.13
C ASN A 56 1.82 8.90 -8.62
N SER A 57 2.55 7.93 -9.18
CA SER A 57 2.41 7.56 -10.60
C SER A 57 1.03 6.99 -10.92
N VAL A 58 0.42 6.26 -9.98
CA VAL A 58 -0.93 5.70 -10.13
C VAL A 58 -2.07 6.70 -9.82
N ARG A 59 -1.75 7.91 -9.36
CA ARG A 59 -2.71 9.01 -9.11
C ARG A 59 -2.83 10.00 -10.28
N SER A 60 -1.99 9.86 -11.30
CA SER A 60 -1.97 10.77 -12.45
C SER A 60 -3.12 10.50 -13.43
N GLU A 61 -3.37 11.43 -14.35
CA GLU A 61 -4.38 11.27 -15.42
C GLU A 61 -4.12 10.04 -16.31
N ASN A 62 -2.85 9.62 -16.41
CA ASN A 62 -2.42 8.39 -17.07
C ASN A 62 -1.74 7.44 -16.06
N PRO A 63 -2.53 6.71 -15.26
CA PRO A 63 -2.00 5.94 -14.14
C PRO A 63 -1.15 4.75 -14.63
N ASP A 64 0.09 4.68 -14.15
CA ASP A 64 1.02 3.59 -14.48
C ASP A 64 0.94 2.47 -13.43
N TRP A 65 -0.03 1.57 -13.61
CA TRP A 65 -0.26 0.45 -12.70
C TRP A 65 0.77 -0.68 -12.83
N PHE A 66 1.47 -0.78 -13.96
CA PHE A 66 2.39 -1.88 -14.22
C PHE A 66 3.78 -1.67 -13.60
N LYS A 67 4.11 -0.43 -13.22
CA LYS A 67 5.32 -0.12 -12.45
C LYS A 67 5.17 -0.29 -10.94
N MET A 68 3.93 -0.43 -10.45
CA MET A 68 3.63 -0.60 -9.03
C MET A 68 3.55 -2.08 -8.67
#